data_AF-B9STQ6-F1
#
_entry.id   AF-B9STQ6-F1
#
_cell.length_a   1.000
_cell.length_b   1.000
_cell.length_c   1.000
_cell.angle_alpha   90.00
_cell.angle_beta   90.00
_cell.angle_gamma   90.00
#
_symmetry.space_group_name_H-M   'P 1'
#
loop_
_entity.id
_entity.type
_entity.pdbx_description
1 polymer ?
#
loop_
_entity_poly.entity_id
_entity_poly.type
_entity_poly.pdbx_seq_one_letter_code
_entity_poly.pdbx_strand_id
1 'polypeptide(L)'
;MDEEPAEPSNSFSLWEKISIWKTLALEAYKKKPMSHWILLLLSSAAMLIAFPASSLLSRVYYANGGTSKWIISWVAVAGWPLTALVLLPTYFFCKTFPTRLSSKLIVAYIVLGFLSAADNLMYAYAYAYLPASTSALVASSSLVFSALFGYLIVNNKLNASMINAIVIITAGMVIIALDSDSDRYDYVSDRQYIMGFIWDILGSALHGLIFALSELVFVKLLGRRSFHVVLEQQVMVSLFGFIFTTIGIIVNRDFHGMKSEAETFVGGETSYILVLVWGAITFQLGVLGGTAVLYLASTVVAGVLNAVRVPLTSVAAVILLHDPMSGFKILSLIVTFWGCVSYIYGSSDSIKLS
;
A
#
# COMPACT_ATOMS: atom_id res chain seq x y z
N MET A 1 -44.94 39.75 -25.06
CA MET A 1 -44.90 38.97 -23.82
C MET A 1 -44.20 37.69 -24.17
N ASP A 2 -43.01 37.57 -23.61
CA ASP A 2 -41.90 36.73 -24.02
C ASP A 2 -42.20 35.23 -23.88
N GLU A 3 -41.90 34.46 -24.93
CA GLU A 3 -41.75 33.01 -24.84
C GLU A 3 -40.33 32.71 -24.33
N GLU A 4 -40.26 32.15 -23.13
CA GLU A 4 -39.04 31.66 -22.48
C GLU A 4 -38.57 30.38 -23.21
N PRO A 5 -37.34 30.29 -23.73
CA PRO A 5 -36.83 29.03 -24.27
C PRO A 5 -36.38 28.12 -23.13
N ALA A 6 -36.97 26.93 -23.07
CA ALA A 6 -36.63 25.87 -22.14
C ALA A 6 -35.15 25.44 -22.23
N GLU A 7 -34.49 25.34 -21.07
CA GLU A 7 -33.14 24.77 -20.94
C GLU A 7 -33.13 23.28 -21.34
N PRO A 8 -32.16 22.81 -22.16
CA PRO A 8 -32.04 21.40 -22.47
C PRO A 8 -31.45 20.63 -21.27
N SER A 9 -32.27 19.78 -20.65
CA SER A 9 -31.84 18.80 -19.66
C SER A 9 -30.96 17.72 -20.30
N ASN A 10 -29.64 17.89 -20.24
CA ASN A 10 -28.68 16.87 -20.68
C ASN A 10 -28.55 15.74 -19.63
N SER A 11 -29.56 14.87 -19.54
CA SER A 11 -29.42 13.59 -18.85
C SER A 11 -28.91 12.52 -19.84
N PHE A 12 -27.59 12.48 -20.06
CA PHE A 12 -26.97 11.38 -20.83
C PHE A 12 -27.33 10.02 -20.23
N SER A 13 -27.87 9.13 -21.06
CA SER A 13 -28.24 7.76 -20.70
C SER A 13 -27.00 6.97 -20.26
N LEU A 14 -27.13 6.15 -19.21
CA LEU A 14 -26.06 5.26 -18.70
C LEU A 14 -25.44 4.41 -19.82
N TRP A 15 -26.23 3.99 -20.80
CA TRP A 15 -25.80 3.19 -21.94
C TRP A 15 -24.90 3.96 -22.92
N GLU A 16 -25.15 5.25 -23.12
CA GLU A 16 -24.28 6.11 -23.93
C GLU A 16 -22.96 6.41 -23.20
N LYS A 17 -23.00 6.59 -21.87
CA LYS A 17 -21.76 6.71 -21.08
C LYS A 17 -20.92 5.44 -21.15
N ILE A 18 -21.55 4.26 -21.12
CA ILE A 18 -20.89 2.95 -21.24
C ILE A 18 -20.32 2.76 -22.65
N SER A 19 -21.06 3.13 -23.70
CA SER A 19 -20.59 2.99 -25.09
C SER A 19 -19.41 3.94 -25.38
N ILE A 20 -19.46 5.18 -24.90
CA ILE A 20 -18.36 6.16 -24.98
C ILE A 20 -17.15 5.68 -24.18
N TRP A 21 -17.34 5.13 -22.98
CA TRP A 21 -16.25 4.52 -22.22
C TRP A 21 -15.62 3.34 -22.97
N LYS A 22 -16.44 2.51 -23.60
CA LYS A 22 -15.99 1.34 -24.35
C LYS A 22 -15.20 1.77 -25.59
N THR A 23 -15.65 2.79 -26.32
CA THR A 23 -14.91 3.32 -27.48
C THR A 23 -13.63 4.05 -27.08
N LEU A 24 -13.65 4.86 -26.01
CA LEU A 24 -12.46 5.50 -25.44
C LEU A 24 -11.44 4.47 -24.94
N ALA A 25 -11.90 3.41 -24.28
CA ALA A 25 -11.04 2.31 -23.85
C ALA A 25 -10.45 1.55 -25.05
N LEU A 26 -11.23 1.35 -26.11
CA LEU A 26 -10.77 0.70 -27.34
C LEU A 26 -9.74 1.55 -28.11
N GLU A 27 -9.93 2.88 -28.14
CA GLU A 27 -8.98 3.82 -28.76
C GLU A 27 -7.69 3.96 -27.92
N ALA A 28 -7.80 3.99 -26.59
CA ALA A 28 -6.66 3.94 -25.69
C ALA A 28 -5.89 2.61 -25.84
N TYR A 29 -6.60 1.49 -26.02
CA TYR A 29 -6.03 0.17 -26.32
C TYR A 29 -5.22 0.17 -27.62
N LYS A 30 -5.74 0.80 -28.68
CA LYS A 30 -5.06 0.87 -29.99
C LYS A 30 -3.84 1.82 -30.02
N LYS A 31 -3.77 2.83 -29.15
CA LYS A 31 -2.68 3.83 -29.15
C LYS A 31 -1.39 3.39 -28.45
N LYS A 32 -1.41 2.34 -27.64
CA LYS A 32 -0.26 1.90 -26.84
C LYS A 32 0.33 0.60 -27.39
N PRO A 33 1.68 0.43 -27.38
CA PRO A 33 2.31 -0.80 -27.85
C PRO A 33 1.94 -1.97 -26.96
N MET A 34 1.93 -3.20 -27.49
CA MET A 34 1.60 -4.42 -26.72
C MET A 34 2.49 -4.61 -25.47
N SER A 35 3.74 -4.14 -25.52
CA SER A 35 4.65 -4.15 -24.37
C SER A 35 4.13 -3.36 -23.17
N HIS A 36 3.35 -2.31 -23.40
CA HIS A 36 2.72 -1.51 -22.34
C HIS A 36 1.68 -2.32 -21.57
N TRP A 37 0.81 -3.03 -22.29
CA TRP A 37 -0.25 -3.86 -21.69
C TRP A 37 0.33 -5.07 -20.95
N ILE A 38 1.38 -5.68 -21.51
CA ILE A 38 2.11 -6.77 -20.84
C ILE A 38 2.74 -6.27 -19.53
N LEU A 39 3.41 -5.12 -19.57
CA LEU A 39 4.06 -4.56 -18.38
C LEU A 39 3.04 -4.13 -17.33
N LEU A 40 1.90 -3.57 -17.74
CA LEU A 40 0.81 -3.21 -16.84
C LEU A 40 0.21 -4.46 -16.18
N LEU A 41 -0.04 -5.52 -16.94
CA LEU A 41 -0.56 -6.79 -16.41
C LEU A 41 0.44 -7.43 -15.44
N LEU A 42 1.72 -7.47 -15.80
CA LEU A 42 2.79 -8.00 -14.95
C LEU A 42 2.94 -7.20 -13.65
N SER A 43 2.89 -5.87 -13.73
CA SER A 43 2.98 -4.99 -12.56
C SER A 43 1.76 -5.12 -11.66
N SER A 44 0.58 -5.27 -12.25
CA SER A 44 -0.67 -5.49 -11.51
C SER A 44 -0.65 -6.84 -10.79
N ALA A 45 -0.21 -7.90 -11.48
CA ALA A 45 -0.05 -9.22 -10.88
C ALA A 45 1.00 -9.21 -9.77
N ALA A 46 2.16 -8.56 -9.99
CA ALA A 46 3.19 -8.41 -8.99
C ALA A 46 2.66 -7.70 -7.73
N MET A 47 1.94 -6.59 -7.89
CA MET A 47 1.33 -5.88 -6.77
C MET A 47 0.30 -6.73 -6.01
N LEU A 48 -0.59 -7.41 -6.74
CA LEU A 48 -1.66 -8.22 -6.14
C LEU A 48 -1.15 -9.51 -5.49
N ILE A 49 -0.02 -10.07 -5.91
CA ILE A 49 0.54 -11.30 -5.32
C ILE A 49 1.54 -10.98 -4.22
N ALA A 50 2.44 -10.02 -4.47
CA ALA A 50 3.61 -9.82 -3.63
C ALA A 50 3.30 -9.10 -2.31
N PHE A 51 2.35 -8.16 -2.28
CA PHE A 51 1.93 -7.55 -1.01
C PHE A 51 1.18 -8.50 -0.07
N PRO A 52 0.21 -9.32 -0.54
CA PRO A 52 -0.35 -10.35 0.32
C PRO A 52 0.70 -11.35 0.78
N ALA A 53 1.60 -11.79 -0.12
CA ALA A 53 2.68 -12.70 0.24
C ALA A 53 3.59 -12.13 1.34
N SER A 54 4.00 -10.86 1.25
CA SER A 54 4.84 -10.23 2.28
C SER A 54 4.12 -10.09 3.63
N SER A 55 2.82 -9.78 3.61
CA SER A 55 1.99 -9.71 4.82
C SER A 55 1.87 -11.07 5.50
N LEU A 56 1.63 -12.12 4.70
CA LEU A 56 1.55 -13.50 5.18
C LEU A 56 2.90 -13.99 5.71
N LEU A 57 4.00 -13.72 5.01
CA LEU A 57 5.35 -14.09 5.45
C LEU A 57 5.72 -13.40 6.77
N SER A 58 5.33 -12.15 6.96
CA SER A 58 5.50 -11.44 8.24
C SER A 58 4.73 -12.14 9.36
N ARG A 59 3.52 -12.64 9.07
CA ARG A 59 2.74 -13.41 10.04
C ARG A 59 3.32 -14.80 10.31
N VAL A 60 3.80 -15.50 9.28
CA VAL A 60 4.50 -16.79 9.39
C VAL A 60 5.74 -16.66 10.28
N TYR A 61 6.49 -15.56 10.12
CA TYR A 61 7.64 -15.26 10.98
C TYR A 61 7.24 -15.24 12.46
N TYR A 62 6.21 -14.47 12.85
CA TYR A 62 5.79 -14.40 14.25
C TYR A 62 5.13 -15.69 14.74
N ALA A 63 4.35 -16.37 13.90
CA ALA A 63 3.69 -17.62 14.26
C ALA A 63 4.68 -18.77 14.54
N ASN A 64 5.84 -18.75 13.89
CA ASN A 64 6.86 -19.80 14.01
C ASN A 64 7.99 -19.46 14.98
N GLY A 65 7.80 -18.48 15.86
CA GLY A 65 8.74 -18.15 16.95
C GLY A 65 9.63 -16.93 16.70
N GLY A 66 9.42 -16.19 15.60
CA GLY A 66 10.04 -14.89 15.39
C GLY A 66 9.55 -13.87 16.42
N THR A 67 10.45 -13.04 16.95
CA THR A 67 10.14 -12.11 18.06
C THR A 67 10.52 -10.67 17.75
N SER A 68 11.54 -10.45 16.92
CA SER A 68 12.04 -9.12 16.60
C SER A 68 11.17 -8.41 15.58
N LYS A 69 10.65 -7.26 16.00
CA LYS A 69 9.86 -6.36 15.15
C LYS A 69 10.75 -5.50 14.26
N TRP A 70 11.98 -5.23 14.72
CA TRP A 70 12.99 -4.54 13.92
C TRP A 70 13.46 -5.36 12.74
N ILE A 71 13.57 -6.70 12.88
CA ILE A 71 13.90 -7.59 11.76
C ILE A 71 12.82 -7.51 10.68
N ILE A 72 11.53 -7.66 11.03
CA ILE A 72 10.45 -7.58 10.04
C ILE A 72 10.37 -6.18 9.40
N SER A 73 10.54 -5.12 10.19
CA SER A 73 10.61 -3.75 9.69
C SER A 73 11.79 -3.54 8.72
N TRP A 74 12.94 -4.15 8.99
CA TRP A 74 14.12 -4.11 8.14
C TRP A 74 13.94 -4.92 6.86
N VAL A 75 13.34 -6.11 6.94
CA VAL A 75 13.02 -6.96 5.78
C VAL A 75 12.18 -6.21 4.76
N ALA A 76 11.21 -5.40 5.21
CA ALA A 76 10.37 -4.59 4.32
C ALA A 76 11.18 -3.62 3.42
N VAL A 77 12.37 -3.21 3.82
CA VAL A 77 13.21 -2.25 3.06
C VAL A 77 14.56 -2.84 2.62
N ALA A 78 14.93 -4.02 3.09
CA ALA A 78 16.16 -4.72 2.69
C ALA A 78 16.19 -5.05 1.19
N GLY A 79 15.03 -5.14 0.56
CA GLY A 79 14.88 -5.36 -0.88
C GLY A 79 15.22 -4.15 -1.76
N TRP A 80 15.57 -2.98 -1.21
CA TRP A 80 15.84 -1.76 -1.98
C TRP A 80 16.81 -1.92 -3.17
N PRO A 81 17.86 -2.79 -3.15
CA PRO A 81 18.75 -2.98 -4.30
C PRO A 81 18.04 -3.55 -5.51
N LEU A 82 16.94 -4.30 -5.33
CA LEU A 82 16.16 -4.86 -6.43
C LEU A 82 15.51 -3.74 -7.26
N THR A 83 14.98 -2.70 -6.61
CA THR A 83 14.44 -1.53 -7.32
C THR A 83 15.54 -0.70 -7.97
N ALA A 84 16.71 -0.58 -7.33
CA ALA A 84 17.87 0.04 -7.95
C ALA A 84 18.29 -0.72 -9.22
N LEU A 85 18.28 -2.06 -9.19
CA LEU A 85 18.59 -2.91 -10.35
C LEU A 85 17.62 -2.67 -11.50
N VAL A 86 16.32 -2.48 -11.23
CA VAL A 86 15.31 -2.15 -12.26
C VAL A 86 15.52 -0.73 -12.82
N LEU A 87 16.02 0.20 -12.01
CA LEU A 87 16.31 1.57 -12.41
C LEU A 87 17.57 1.66 -13.31
N LEU A 88 18.62 0.88 -13.04
CA LEU A 88 19.90 0.98 -13.76
C LEU A 88 19.77 0.87 -15.30
N PRO A 89 19.05 -0.10 -15.89
CA PRO A 89 18.85 -0.19 -17.33
C PRO A 89 18.27 1.08 -17.95
N THR A 90 17.43 1.84 -17.23
CA THR A 90 16.85 3.07 -17.77
C THR A 90 17.94 4.11 -18.06
N TYR A 91 18.95 4.24 -17.19
CA TYR A 91 20.06 5.17 -17.41
C TYR A 91 20.96 4.76 -18.57
N PHE A 92 21.27 3.46 -18.70
CA PHE A 92 22.18 2.98 -19.74
C PHE A 92 21.52 2.87 -21.12
N PHE A 93 20.30 2.30 -21.19
CA PHE A 93 19.63 2.02 -22.46
C PHE A 93 18.72 3.16 -22.92
N CYS A 94 18.01 3.84 -22.01
CA CYS A 94 17.14 4.95 -22.37
C CYS A 94 17.85 6.31 -22.36
N LYS A 95 19.14 6.35 -22.00
CA LYS A 95 19.97 7.57 -21.88
C LYS A 95 19.31 8.67 -21.02
N THR A 96 18.51 8.27 -20.04
CA THR A 96 17.96 9.20 -19.06
C THR A 96 19.06 9.65 -18.10
N PHE A 97 19.10 10.93 -17.79
CA PHE A 97 20.04 11.47 -16.82
C PHE A 97 19.45 11.39 -15.40
N PRO A 98 20.25 11.06 -14.38
CA PRO A 98 19.78 11.04 -13.00
C PRO A 98 19.26 12.42 -12.59
N THR A 99 18.18 12.45 -11.82
CA THR A 99 17.67 13.74 -11.31
C THR A 99 18.71 14.42 -10.43
N ARG A 100 18.93 15.72 -10.67
CA ARG A 100 19.89 16.50 -9.87
C ARG A 100 19.43 16.59 -8.42
N LEU A 101 20.21 16.00 -7.51
CA LEU A 101 19.95 16.05 -6.08
C LEU A 101 20.20 17.47 -5.55
N SER A 102 19.13 18.15 -5.15
CA SER A 102 19.22 19.39 -4.37
C SER A 102 19.20 19.08 -2.88
N SER A 103 19.76 19.96 -2.05
CA SER A 103 19.76 19.77 -0.59
C SER A 103 18.33 19.62 -0.03
N LYS A 104 17.36 20.35 -0.59
CA LYS A 104 15.94 20.25 -0.19
C LYS A 104 15.36 18.87 -0.53
N LEU A 105 15.72 18.31 -1.69
CA LEU A 105 15.25 16.99 -2.12
C LEU A 105 15.87 15.87 -1.28
N ILE A 106 17.16 15.99 -0.94
CA ILE A 106 17.83 15.03 -0.05
C ILE A 106 17.17 15.02 1.33
N VAL A 107 16.93 16.20 1.91
CA VAL A 107 16.22 16.30 3.21
C VAL A 107 14.83 15.68 3.12
N ALA A 108 14.08 15.93 2.04
CA ALA A 108 12.78 15.32 1.83
C ALA A 108 12.85 13.78 1.77
N TYR A 109 13.84 13.22 1.07
CA TYR A 109 14.04 11.77 1.02
C TYR A 109 14.47 11.17 2.37
N ILE A 110 15.30 11.87 3.15
CA ILE A 110 15.65 11.44 4.51
C ILE A 110 14.41 11.40 5.40
N VAL A 111 13.58 12.46 5.36
CA VAL A 111 12.34 12.52 6.15
C VAL A 111 11.38 11.42 5.73
N LEU A 112 11.14 11.25 4.42
CA LEU A 112 10.27 10.18 3.91
C LEU A 112 10.81 8.78 4.26
N GLY A 113 12.13 8.57 4.18
CA GLY A 113 12.76 7.32 4.60
C GLY A 113 12.62 7.04 6.09
N PHE A 114 12.76 8.06 6.94
CA PHE A 114 12.51 7.95 8.38
C PHE A 114 11.05 7.59 8.68
N LEU A 115 10.10 8.30 8.05
CA LEU A 115 8.67 8.00 8.20
C LEU A 115 8.36 6.60 7.70
N SER A 116 8.96 6.16 6.59
CA SER A 116 8.80 4.79 6.07
C SER A 116 9.38 3.74 7.03
N ALA A 117 10.53 3.99 7.66
CA ALA A 117 11.06 3.09 8.68
C ALA A 117 10.12 2.97 9.89
N ALA A 118 9.57 4.09 10.35
CA ALA A 118 8.58 4.11 11.43
C ALA A 118 7.27 3.39 11.03
N ASP A 119 6.77 3.61 9.81
CA ASP A 119 5.60 2.94 9.24
C ASP A 119 5.78 1.42 9.23
N ASN A 120 6.89 0.95 8.67
CA ASN A 120 7.22 -0.48 8.64
C ASN A 120 7.34 -1.07 10.05
N LEU A 121 7.87 -0.30 11.01
CA LEU A 121 7.93 -0.75 12.40
C LEU A 121 6.52 -0.87 13.01
N MET A 122 5.65 0.11 12.81
CA MET A 122 4.26 0.06 13.28
C MET A 122 3.51 -1.16 12.72
N TYR A 123 3.63 -1.43 11.41
CA TYR A 123 3.06 -2.65 10.82
C TYR A 123 3.72 -3.93 11.34
N ALA A 124 5.03 -3.93 11.61
CA ALA A 124 5.68 -5.08 12.24
C ALA A 124 5.09 -5.37 13.64
N TYR A 125 4.78 -4.33 14.43
CA TYR A 125 4.07 -4.48 15.71
C TYR A 125 2.63 -4.97 15.50
N ALA A 126 1.92 -4.50 14.47
CA ALA A 126 0.58 -4.98 14.13
C ALA A 126 0.57 -6.48 13.81
N TYR A 127 1.42 -6.94 12.88
CA TYR A 127 1.52 -8.35 12.49
C TYR A 127 1.97 -9.30 13.61
N ALA A 128 2.62 -8.78 14.65
CA ALA A 128 2.99 -9.58 15.81
C ALA A 128 1.78 -10.04 16.62
N TYR A 129 0.68 -9.26 16.62
CA TYR A 129 -0.46 -9.48 17.50
C TYR A 129 -1.80 -9.67 16.78
N LEU A 130 -1.92 -9.21 15.53
CA LEU A 130 -3.12 -9.32 14.72
C LEU A 130 -3.02 -10.46 13.69
N PRO A 131 -4.13 -11.13 13.38
CA PRO A 131 -4.23 -11.95 12.17
C PRO A 131 -3.95 -11.13 10.91
N ALA A 132 -3.38 -11.76 9.88
CA ALA A 132 -3.05 -11.07 8.64
C ALA A 132 -4.32 -10.54 7.92
N SER A 133 -5.43 -11.26 8.04
CA SER A 133 -6.75 -10.84 7.56
C SER A 133 -7.27 -9.57 8.25
N THR A 134 -7.15 -9.50 9.58
CA THR A 134 -7.56 -8.34 10.38
C THR A 134 -6.68 -7.14 10.08
N SER A 135 -5.36 -7.35 10.06
CA SER A 135 -4.42 -6.28 9.76
C SER A 135 -4.63 -5.70 8.36
N ALA A 136 -4.90 -6.52 7.35
CA ALA A 136 -5.21 -6.03 6.00
C ALA A 136 -6.46 -5.14 5.94
N LEU A 137 -7.47 -5.45 6.76
CA LEU A 137 -8.70 -4.66 6.85
C LEU A 137 -8.47 -3.35 7.60
N VAL A 138 -7.71 -3.37 8.69
CA VAL A 138 -7.34 -2.15 9.43
C VAL A 138 -6.45 -1.25 8.58
N ALA A 139 -5.47 -1.83 7.88
CA ALA A 139 -4.59 -1.16 6.93
C ALA A 139 -5.33 -0.44 5.79
N SER A 140 -6.55 -0.88 5.45
CA SER A 140 -7.39 -0.19 4.46
C SER A 140 -7.79 1.23 4.88
N SER A 141 -7.80 1.51 6.18
CA SER A 141 -8.02 2.86 6.73
C SER A 141 -6.95 3.86 6.31
N SER A 142 -5.81 3.40 5.79
CA SER A 142 -4.81 4.27 5.15
C SER A 142 -5.40 5.13 4.02
N LEU A 143 -6.44 4.67 3.32
CA LEU A 143 -7.16 5.48 2.32
C LEU A 143 -7.89 6.67 2.97
N VAL A 144 -8.47 6.48 4.15
CA VAL A 144 -9.13 7.54 4.92
C VAL A 144 -8.11 8.61 5.30
N PHE A 145 -6.99 8.19 5.89
CA PHE A 145 -5.93 9.11 6.28
C PHE A 145 -5.27 9.79 5.07
N SER A 146 -5.08 9.07 3.96
CA SER A 146 -4.58 9.65 2.72
C SER A 146 -5.49 10.76 2.20
N ALA A 147 -6.81 10.55 2.24
CA ALA A 147 -7.79 11.56 1.83
C ALA A 147 -7.74 12.80 2.73
N LEU A 148 -7.68 12.59 4.05
CA LEU A 148 -7.61 13.66 5.05
C LEU A 148 -6.31 14.46 4.92
N PHE A 149 -5.15 13.81 4.83
CA PHE A 149 -3.87 14.50 4.64
C PHE A 149 -3.75 15.14 3.27
N GLY A 150 -4.29 14.52 2.22
CA GLY A 150 -4.40 15.14 0.89
C GLY A 150 -5.21 16.44 0.93
N TYR A 151 -6.33 16.45 1.66
CA TYR A 151 -7.13 17.67 1.88
C TYR A 151 -6.36 18.71 2.70
N LEU A 152 -5.74 18.33 3.81
CA LEU A 152 -5.07 19.26 4.73
C LEU A 152 -3.74 19.81 4.23
N ILE A 153 -2.91 18.99 3.57
CA ILE A 153 -1.53 19.33 3.20
C ILE A 153 -1.45 19.76 1.73
N VAL A 154 -2.15 19.05 0.85
CA VAL A 154 -2.07 19.25 -0.61
C VAL A 154 -3.22 20.15 -1.12
N ASN A 155 -4.22 20.45 -0.27
CA ASN A 155 -5.46 21.16 -0.64
C ASN A 155 -6.28 20.42 -1.71
N ASN A 156 -6.28 19.09 -1.69
CA ASN A 156 -7.14 18.28 -2.56
C ASN A 156 -8.60 18.45 -2.14
N LYS A 157 -9.53 18.63 -3.10
CA LYS A 157 -10.96 18.77 -2.79
C LYS A 157 -11.58 17.40 -2.44
N LEU A 158 -12.36 17.35 -1.36
CA LEU A 158 -13.12 16.16 -0.98
C LEU A 158 -14.49 16.18 -1.65
N ASN A 159 -14.80 15.14 -2.42
CA ASN A 159 -16.10 14.96 -3.04
C ASN A 159 -17.03 14.10 -2.15
N ALA A 160 -18.34 14.17 -2.36
CA ALA A 160 -19.33 13.41 -1.58
C ALA A 160 -19.06 11.89 -1.58
N SER A 161 -18.59 11.35 -2.71
CA SER A 161 -18.22 9.94 -2.83
C SER A 161 -16.99 9.56 -1.99
N MET A 162 -16.01 10.46 -1.85
CA MET A 162 -14.85 10.25 -0.96
C MET A 162 -15.27 10.31 0.51
N ILE A 163 -16.17 11.23 0.88
CA ILE A 163 -16.70 11.32 2.24
C ILE A 163 -17.49 10.06 2.59
N ASN A 164 -18.32 9.56 1.67
CA ASN A 164 -19.02 8.30 1.83
C ASN A 164 -18.04 7.13 2.07
N ALA A 165 -16.97 7.05 1.27
CA ALA A 165 -15.94 6.04 1.45
C ALA A 165 -15.25 6.13 2.83
N ILE A 166 -14.95 7.35 3.29
CA ILE A 166 -14.37 7.57 4.62
C ILE A 166 -15.28 7.00 5.70
N VAL A 167 -16.57 7.29 5.65
CA VAL A 167 -17.55 6.78 6.64
C VAL A 167 -17.62 5.25 6.59
N ILE A 168 -17.69 4.67 5.39
CA ILE A 168 -17.86 3.23 5.20
C ILE A 168 -16.61 2.45 5.66
N ILE A 169 -15.40 2.87 5.26
CA ILE A 169 -14.16 2.21 5.70
C ILE A 169 -14.00 2.32 7.22
N THR A 170 -14.33 3.48 7.80
CA THR A 170 -14.33 3.67 9.26
C THR A 170 -15.33 2.75 9.96
N ALA A 171 -16.52 2.54 9.38
CA ALA A 171 -17.49 1.59 9.91
C ALA A 171 -16.97 0.14 9.84
N GLY A 172 -16.33 -0.26 8.73
CA GLY A 172 -15.69 -1.57 8.60
C GLY A 172 -14.63 -1.81 9.69
N MET A 173 -13.80 -0.81 9.96
CA MET A 173 -12.84 -0.80 11.05
C MET A 173 -13.48 -1.01 12.43
N VAL A 174 -14.56 -0.27 12.73
CA VAL A 174 -15.28 -0.40 14.01
C VAL A 174 -15.90 -1.78 14.15
N ILE A 175 -16.47 -2.34 13.08
CA ILE A 175 -17.04 -3.70 13.09
C ILE A 175 -15.99 -4.73 13.49
N ILE A 176 -14.75 -4.61 12.99
CA ILE A 176 -13.66 -5.51 13.37
C ILE A 176 -13.25 -5.29 14.82
N ALA A 177 -13.11 -4.03 15.24
CA ALA A 177 -12.73 -3.71 16.62
C ALA A 177 -13.70 -4.31 17.65
N LEU A 178 -15.00 -4.35 17.32
CA LEU A 178 -16.04 -4.93 18.16
C LEU A 178 -16.03 -6.46 18.19
N ASP A 179 -15.32 -7.10 17.26
CA ASP A 179 -15.25 -8.55 17.09
C ASP A 179 -13.96 -9.17 17.63
N SER A 180 -13.28 -8.46 18.53
CA SER A 180 -11.98 -8.87 19.10
C SER A 180 -11.98 -10.26 19.74
N ASP A 181 -13.10 -10.71 20.33
CA ASP A 181 -13.20 -12.01 21.00
C ASP A 181 -13.13 -13.21 20.04
N SER A 182 -13.69 -13.08 18.84
CA SER A 182 -13.71 -14.18 17.85
C SER A 182 -12.51 -14.14 16.90
N ASP A 183 -11.83 -13.01 16.83
CA ASP A 183 -10.74 -12.74 15.89
C ASP A 183 -9.33 -13.05 16.45
N ARG A 184 -9.18 -12.95 17.76
CA ARG A 184 -7.88 -13.05 18.42
C ARG A 184 -7.40 -14.51 18.50
N TYR A 185 -6.09 -14.72 18.30
CA TYR A 185 -5.47 -16.02 18.57
C TYR A 185 -5.42 -16.35 20.07
N ASP A 186 -5.59 -17.62 20.43
CA ASP A 186 -5.66 -18.08 21.83
C ASP A 186 -4.44 -17.69 22.70
N TYR A 187 -3.27 -17.55 22.09
CA TYR A 187 -2.02 -17.18 22.79
C TYR A 187 -1.77 -15.67 22.88
N VAL A 188 -2.65 -14.84 22.33
CA VAL A 188 -2.54 -13.37 22.36
C VAL A 188 -3.49 -12.82 23.42
N SER A 189 -2.98 -11.97 24.32
CA SER A 189 -3.80 -11.30 25.34
C SER A 189 -4.63 -10.14 24.77
N ASP A 190 -5.71 -9.72 25.45
CA ASP A 190 -6.56 -8.59 25.02
C ASP A 190 -5.73 -7.31 24.81
N ARG A 191 -4.82 -7.06 25.75
CA ARG A 191 -3.95 -5.89 25.71
C ARG A 191 -3.02 -5.93 24.49
N GLN A 192 -2.49 -7.10 24.13
CA GLN A 192 -1.64 -7.25 22.95
C GLN A 192 -2.44 -7.06 21.66
N TYR A 193 -3.65 -7.62 21.58
CA TYR A 193 -4.54 -7.43 20.44
C TYR A 193 -4.90 -5.94 20.24
N ILE A 194 -5.31 -5.25 21.31
CA ILE A 194 -5.60 -3.81 21.29
C ILE A 194 -4.37 -3.00 20.86
N MET A 195 -3.18 -3.33 21.39
CA MET A 195 -1.95 -2.66 20.98
C MET A 195 -1.65 -2.91 19.50
N GLY A 196 -1.83 -4.13 18.99
CA GLY A 196 -1.70 -4.45 17.57
C GLY A 196 -2.64 -3.60 16.73
N PHE A 197 -3.90 -3.49 17.12
CA PHE A 197 -4.92 -2.67 16.46
C PHE A 197 -4.53 -1.18 16.43
N ILE A 198 -4.06 -0.63 17.54
CA ILE A 198 -3.59 0.76 17.63
C ILE A 198 -2.38 0.97 16.72
N TRP A 199 -1.40 0.06 16.73
CA TRP A 199 -0.22 0.17 15.88
C TRP A 199 -0.57 0.11 14.40
N ASP A 200 -1.55 -0.70 14.01
CA ASP A 200 -2.03 -0.79 12.63
C ASP A 200 -2.74 0.50 12.18
N ILE A 201 -3.56 1.11 13.04
CA ILE A 201 -4.16 2.43 12.77
C ILE A 201 -3.08 3.50 12.62
N LEU A 202 -2.10 3.52 13.52
CA LEU A 202 -1.01 4.50 13.47
C LEU A 202 -0.14 4.29 12.21
N GLY A 203 0.15 3.05 11.84
CA GLY A 203 0.80 2.69 10.58
C GLY A 203 -0.03 3.18 9.39
N SER A 204 -1.32 2.88 9.36
CA SER A 204 -2.25 3.36 8.32
C SER A 204 -2.24 4.89 8.17
N ALA A 205 -2.25 5.61 9.29
CA ALA A 205 -2.18 7.06 9.28
C ALA A 205 -0.83 7.58 8.75
N LEU A 206 0.27 6.98 9.21
CA LEU A 206 1.61 7.34 8.78
C LEU A 206 1.83 7.04 7.29
N HIS A 207 1.32 5.91 6.82
CA HIS A 207 1.31 5.52 5.41
C HIS A 207 0.56 6.56 4.55
N GLY A 208 -0.62 7.00 4.99
CA GLY A 208 -1.37 8.06 4.31
C GLY A 208 -0.64 9.41 4.31
N LEU A 209 0.08 9.74 5.38
CA LEU A 209 0.92 10.93 5.45
C LEU A 209 2.12 10.83 4.48
N ILE A 210 2.78 9.68 4.40
CA ILE A 210 3.87 9.42 3.45
C ILE A 210 3.40 9.64 2.02
N PHE A 211 2.19 9.21 1.67
CA PHE A 211 1.61 9.47 0.36
C PHE A 211 1.41 10.97 0.09
N ALA A 212 0.80 11.70 1.02
CA ALA A 212 0.57 13.14 0.86
C ALA A 212 1.88 13.95 0.74
N LEU A 213 2.88 13.61 1.56
CA LEU A 213 4.21 14.23 1.49
C LEU A 213 4.96 13.85 0.20
N SER A 214 4.84 12.61 -0.26
CA SER A 214 5.41 12.18 -1.53
C SER A 214 4.80 12.94 -2.70
N GLU A 215 3.48 13.15 -2.70
CA GLU A 215 2.81 14.00 -3.70
C GLU A 215 3.34 15.43 -3.66
N LEU A 216 3.52 16.01 -2.47
CA LEU A 216 4.07 17.35 -2.31
C LEU A 216 5.49 17.47 -2.89
N VAL A 217 6.35 16.47 -2.67
CA VAL A 217 7.71 16.40 -3.23
C VAL A 217 7.65 16.33 -4.76
N PHE A 218 6.75 15.52 -5.33
CA PHE A 218 6.56 15.46 -6.78
C PHE A 218 6.12 16.79 -7.37
N VAL A 219 5.15 17.47 -6.73
CA VAL A 219 4.61 18.74 -7.23
C VAL A 219 5.63 19.87 -7.08
N LYS A 220 6.32 19.97 -5.94
CA LYS A 220 7.17 21.14 -5.61
C LYS A 220 8.63 21.00 -6.02
N LEU A 221 9.20 19.80 -6.02
CA LEU A 221 10.66 19.62 -6.16
C LEU A 221 11.05 18.90 -7.46
N LEU A 222 10.25 17.94 -7.91
CA LEU A 222 10.60 17.08 -9.04
C LEU A 222 9.88 17.49 -10.34
N GLY A 223 8.67 18.04 -10.22
CA GLY A 223 7.75 18.18 -11.34
C GLY A 223 7.24 16.81 -11.79
N ARG A 224 5.99 16.70 -12.23
CA ARG A 224 5.35 15.42 -12.65
C ARG A 224 5.89 14.92 -14.00
N ARG A 225 7.20 14.69 -14.13
CA ARG A 225 7.85 14.62 -15.45
C ARG A 225 8.06 13.20 -16.00
N SER A 226 8.34 12.17 -15.18
CA SER A 226 8.74 10.85 -15.72
C SER A 226 8.72 9.71 -14.69
N PHE A 227 8.58 8.47 -15.16
CA PHE A 227 8.61 7.25 -14.33
C PHE A 227 9.92 7.04 -13.58
N HIS A 228 11.06 7.32 -14.23
CA HIS A 228 12.37 7.11 -13.62
C HIS A 228 12.52 7.95 -12.34
N VAL A 229 11.87 9.12 -12.27
CA VAL A 229 11.87 9.98 -11.08
C VAL A 229 11.10 9.35 -9.91
N VAL A 230 10.00 8.64 -10.20
CA VAL A 230 9.25 7.88 -9.18
C VAL A 230 10.07 6.72 -8.66
N LEU A 231 10.76 6.00 -9.56
CA LEU A 231 11.68 4.93 -9.19
C LEU A 231 12.88 5.45 -8.39
N GLU A 232 13.46 6.59 -8.76
CA GLU A 232 14.53 7.26 -8.01
C GLU A 232 14.09 7.62 -6.60
N GLN A 233 12.92 8.23 -6.44
CA GLN A 233 12.34 8.52 -5.13
C GLN A 233 12.15 7.22 -4.33
N GLN A 234 11.61 6.17 -4.95
CA GLN A 234 11.41 4.89 -4.27
C GLN A 234 12.74 4.28 -3.79
N VAL A 235 13.79 4.28 -4.63
CA VAL A 235 15.12 3.78 -4.26
C VAL A 235 15.68 4.59 -3.10
N MET A 236 15.59 5.92 -3.16
CA MET A 236 16.12 6.80 -2.11
C MET A 236 15.37 6.65 -0.78
N VAL A 237 14.03 6.59 -0.82
CA VAL A 237 13.20 6.38 0.37
C VAL A 237 13.46 5.00 0.98
N SER A 238 13.52 3.94 0.16
CA SER A 238 13.86 2.59 0.65
C SER A 238 15.29 2.51 1.20
N LEU A 239 16.26 3.21 0.59
CA LEU A 239 17.64 3.27 1.09
C LEU A 239 17.72 3.96 2.46
N PHE A 240 17.11 5.14 2.62
CA PHE A 240 17.08 5.81 3.92
C PHE A 240 16.29 5.01 4.94
N GLY A 241 15.15 4.42 4.55
CA GLY A 241 14.40 3.49 5.38
C GLY A 241 15.27 2.33 5.87
N PHE A 242 16.04 1.71 4.97
CA PHE A 242 16.99 0.64 5.29
C PHE A 242 18.07 1.11 6.28
N ILE A 243 18.62 2.32 6.12
CA ILE A 243 19.60 2.87 7.06
C ILE A 243 18.96 3.01 8.45
N PHE A 244 17.77 3.61 8.56
CA PHE A 244 17.10 3.81 9.85
C PHE A 244 16.71 2.50 10.53
N THR A 245 16.17 1.52 9.78
CA THR A 245 15.83 0.20 10.34
C THR A 245 17.07 -0.58 10.74
N THR A 246 18.17 -0.46 9.97
CA THR A 246 19.47 -1.06 10.33
C THR A 246 20.00 -0.47 11.64
N ILE A 247 19.93 0.86 11.81
CA ILE A 247 20.28 1.51 13.08
C ILE A 247 19.41 0.97 14.22
N GLY A 248 18.10 0.83 14.00
CA GLY A 248 17.17 0.26 14.96
C GLY A 248 17.54 -1.17 15.41
N ILE A 249 17.85 -2.06 14.45
CA ILE A 249 18.34 -3.42 14.75
C ILE A 249 19.63 -3.39 15.56
N ILE A 250 20.60 -2.54 15.18
CA ILE A 250 21.89 -2.45 15.87
C ILE A 250 21.69 -1.99 17.32
N VAL A 251 20.86 -0.97 17.54
CA VAL A 251 20.55 -0.43 18.87
C VAL A 251 19.82 -1.48 19.72
N ASN A 252 18.86 -2.23 19.13
CA ASN A 252 18.13 -3.28 19.84
C ASN A 252 18.94 -4.58 20.02
N ARG A 253 20.12 -4.67 19.40
CA ARG A 253 21.00 -5.86 19.36
C ARG A 253 20.37 -7.10 18.70
N ASP A 254 19.36 -6.90 17.86
CA ASP A 254 18.59 -7.99 17.27
C ASP A 254 19.39 -8.82 16.26
N PHE A 255 20.46 -8.28 15.66
CA PHE A 255 21.37 -9.06 14.81
C PHE A 255 22.04 -10.22 15.57
N HIS A 256 22.31 -10.08 16.86
CA HIS A 256 22.84 -11.18 17.66
C HIS A 256 21.75 -12.21 17.98
N GLY A 257 20.50 -11.75 18.14
CA GLY A 257 19.33 -12.60 18.35
C GLY A 257 18.94 -13.43 17.13
N MET A 258 19.23 -12.95 15.91
CA MET A 258 18.87 -13.66 14.66
C MET A 258 19.32 -15.12 14.63
N LYS A 259 20.54 -15.41 15.07
CA LYS A 259 21.05 -16.79 15.07
C LYS A 259 20.26 -17.67 16.03
N SER A 260 20.06 -17.18 17.26
CA SER A 260 19.27 -17.89 18.27
C SER A 260 17.82 -18.08 17.81
N GLU A 261 17.23 -17.07 17.19
CA GLU A 261 15.86 -17.12 16.70
C GLU A 261 15.72 -18.16 15.57
N ALA A 262 16.67 -18.17 14.63
CA ALA A 262 16.71 -19.14 13.54
C ALA A 262 16.90 -20.59 14.03
N GLU A 263 17.67 -20.82 15.09
CA GLU A 263 17.85 -22.14 15.72
C GLU A 263 16.55 -22.64 16.38
N THR A 264 15.78 -21.74 16.99
CA THR A 264 14.51 -22.07 17.66
C THR A 264 13.27 -21.99 16.75
N PHE A 265 13.45 -21.55 15.50
CA PHE A 265 12.34 -21.31 14.58
C PHE A 265 11.63 -22.61 14.20
N VAL A 266 10.30 -22.60 14.27
CA VAL A 266 9.48 -23.74 13.87
C VAL A 266 9.63 -23.93 12.35
N GLY A 267 10.25 -25.04 11.95
CA GLY A 267 10.64 -25.30 10.55
C GLY A 267 12.14 -25.14 10.28
N GLY A 268 12.93 -24.79 11.30
CA GLY A 268 14.39 -24.71 11.27
C GLY A 268 14.96 -23.46 10.59
N GLU A 269 16.28 -23.35 10.64
CA GLU A 269 17.05 -22.19 10.16
C GLU A 269 16.80 -21.88 8.67
N THR A 270 16.70 -22.90 7.82
CA THR A 270 16.41 -22.70 6.40
C THR A 270 15.05 -22.04 6.17
N SER A 271 14.03 -22.46 6.90
CA SER A 271 12.69 -21.88 6.78
C SER A 271 12.67 -20.43 7.27
N TYR A 272 13.39 -20.14 8.36
CA TYR A 272 13.58 -18.77 8.85
C TYR A 272 14.19 -17.86 7.77
N ILE A 273 15.31 -18.29 7.18
CA ILE A 273 16.00 -17.52 6.13
C ILE A 273 15.08 -17.33 4.92
N LEU A 274 14.38 -18.37 4.49
CA LEU A 274 13.44 -18.28 3.36
C LEU A 274 12.33 -17.27 3.63
N VAL A 275 11.78 -17.23 4.84
CA VAL A 275 10.74 -16.26 5.21
C VAL A 275 11.26 -14.82 5.12
N LEU A 276 12.47 -14.55 5.61
CA LEU A 276 13.07 -13.21 5.54
C LEU A 276 13.40 -12.82 4.09
N VAL A 277 14.03 -13.72 3.32
CA VAL A 277 14.44 -13.46 1.93
C VAL A 277 13.22 -13.24 1.04
N TRP A 278 12.25 -14.15 1.08
CA TRP A 278 11.01 -13.96 0.32
C TRP A 278 10.20 -12.78 0.82
N GLY A 279 10.23 -12.48 2.12
CA GLY A 279 9.62 -11.27 2.67
C GLY A 279 10.17 -10.02 2.02
N ALA A 280 11.51 -9.89 1.94
CA ALA A 280 12.18 -8.75 1.33
C ALA A 280 11.91 -8.64 -0.18
N ILE A 281 11.96 -9.76 -0.90
CA ILE A 281 11.70 -9.81 -2.35
C ILE A 281 10.25 -9.43 -2.63
N THR A 282 9.29 -10.07 -1.96
CA THR A 282 7.87 -9.85 -2.22
C THR A 282 7.42 -8.45 -1.82
N PHE A 283 7.90 -7.92 -0.69
CA PHE A 283 7.59 -6.55 -0.31
C PHE A 283 8.10 -5.56 -1.37
N GLN A 284 9.36 -5.68 -1.80
CA GLN A 284 9.91 -4.78 -2.79
C GLN A 284 9.24 -4.92 -4.16
N LEU A 285 8.92 -6.14 -4.60
CA LEU A 285 8.17 -6.37 -5.84
C LEU A 285 6.76 -5.78 -5.76
N GLY A 286 6.10 -5.84 -4.60
CA GLY A 286 4.79 -5.23 -4.38
C GLY A 286 4.84 -3.71 -4.55
N VAL A 287 5.81 -3.06 -3.91
CA VAL A 287 6.04 -1.61 -4.02
C VAL A 287 6.38 -1.23 -5.45
N LEU A 288 7.30 -1.96 -6.10
CA LEU A 288 7.65 -1.72 -7.50
C LEU A 288 6.43 -1.87 -8.42
N GLY A 289 5.65 -2.93 -8.26
CA GLY A 289 4.43 -3.17 -9.03
C GLY A 289 3.42 -2.02 -8.86
N GLY A 290 3.21 -1.55 -7.63
CA GLY A 290 2.35 -0.41 -7.33
C GLY A 290 2.82 0.88 -8.00
N THR A 291 4.11 1.21 -7.92
CA THR A 291 4.67 2.39 -8.59
C THR A 291 4.57 2.29 -10.12
N ALA A 292 4.76 1.09 -10.68
CA ALA A 292 4.64 0.85 -12.11
C ALA A 292 3.19 1.00 -12.61
N VAL A 293 2.20 0.46 -11.88
CA VAL A 293 0.77 0.63 -12.23
C VAL A 293 0.37 2.10 -12.17
N LEU A 294 0.79 2.82 -11.12
CA LEU A 294 0.53 4.25 -10.95
C LEU A 294 0.98 5.05 -12.17
N TYR A 295 2.14 4.70 -12.74
CA TYR A 295 2.69 5.37 -13.92
C TYR A 295 2.10 4.89 -15.24
N LEU A 296 1.92 3.58 -15.42
CA LEU A 296 1.49 2.99 -16.69
C LEU A 296 0.00 3.24 -16.95
N ALA A 297 -0.83 3.21 -15.92
CA ALA A 297 -2.28 3.38 -16.06
C ALA A 297 -2.74 4.71 -15.47
N SER A 298 -2.93 4.75 -14.15
CA SER A 298 -3.39 5.92 -13.42
C SER A 298 -3.39 5.68 -11.90
N THR A 299 -3.51 6.76 -11.13
CA THR A 299 -3.83 6.74 -9.69
C THR A 299 -5.10 5.95 -9.40
N VAL A 300 -6.12 6.07 -10.26
CA VAL A 300 -7.40 5.37 -10.15
C VAL A 300 -7.19 3.85 -10.24
N VAL A 301 -6.47 3.37 -11.25
CA VAL A 301 -6.21 1.93 -11.44
C VAL A 301 -5.36 1.37 -10.30
N ALA A 302 -4.34 2.10 -9.85
CA ALA A 302 -3.56 1.71 -8.66
C ALA A 302 -4.45 1.64 -7.40
N GLY A 303 -5.41 2.55 -7.26
CA GLY A 303 -6.45 2.50 -6.22
C GLY A 303 -7.31 1.24 -6.30
N VAL A 304 -7.82 0.87 -7.50
CA VAL A 304 -8.60 -0.37 -7.71
C VAL A 304 -7.81 -1.60 -7.31
N LEU A 305 -6.55 -1.71 -7.74
CA LEU A 305 -5.72 -2.85 -7.37
C LEU A 305 -5.48 -2.91 -5.86
N ASN A 306 -5.29 -1.78 -5.19
CA ASN A 306 -5.22 -1.73 -3.73
C ASN A 306 -6.53 -2.16 -3.06
N ALA A 307 -7.68 -1.79 -3.60
CA ALA A 307 -8.98 -2.24 -3.10
C ALA A 307 -9.17 -3.75 -3.23
N VAL A 308 -8.71 -4.35 -4.33
CA VAL A 308 -8.74 -5.80 -4.58
C VAL A 308 -7.71 -6.55 -3.72
N ARG A 309 -6.58 -5.92 -3.42
CA ARG A 309 -5.52 -6.48 -2.55
C ARG A 309 -6.04 -6.82 -1.15
N VAL A 310 -6.91 -5.99 -0.57
CA VAL A 310 -7.44 -6.19 0.80
C VAL A 310 -8.19 -7.52 0.94
N PRO A 311 -9.24 -7.81 0.14
CA PRO A 311 -9.92 -9.09 0.21
C PRO A 311 -9.05 -10.26 -0.22
N LEU A 312 -8.16 -10.06 -1.20
CA LEU A 312 -7.22 -11.10 -1.60
C LEU A 312 -6.29 -11.52 -0.45
N THR A 313 -5.76 -10.55 0.30
CA THR A 313 -4.92 -10.82 1.49
C THR A 313 -5.71 -11.54 2.56
N SER A 314 -6.94 -11.11 2.81
CA SER A 314 -7.80 -11.71 3.84
C SER A 314 -8.15 -13.16 3.51
N VAL A 315 -8.55 -13.43 2.26
CA VAL A 315 -8.87 -14.80 1.79
C VAL A 315 -7.62 -15.69 1.81
N ALA A 316 -6.48 -15.18 1.35
CA ALA A 316 -5.23 -15.94 1.38
C ALA A 316 -4.79 -16.26 2.81
N ALA A 317 -4.99 -15.34 3.77
CA ALA A 317 -4.70 -15.58 5.17
C ALA A 317 -5.59 -16.67 5.78
N VAL A 318 -6.88 -16.68 5.46
CA VAL A 318 -7.81 -17.73 5.91
C VAL A 318 -7.42 -19.09 5.34
N ILE A 319 -7.07 -19.17 4.05
CA ILE A 319 -6.74 -20.45 3.40
C ILE A 319 -5.37 -20.99 3.87
N LEU A 320 -4.35 -20.13 3.95
CA LEU A 320 -2.98 -20.56 4.18
C LEU A 320 -2.59 -20.58 5.66
N LEU A 321 -3.08 -19.62 6.44
CA LEU A 321 -2.76 -19.48 7.87
C LEU A 321 -3.88 -19.94 8.79
N HIS A 322 -5.02 -20.37 8.23
CA HIS A 322 -6.20 -20.78 9.00
C HIS A 322 -6.67 -19.67 9.95
N ASP A 323 -6.57 -18.41 9.52
CA ASP A 323 -7.04 -17.25 10.27
C ASP A 323 -8.53 -17.40 10.63
N PRO A 324 -8.96 -17.03 11.85
CA PRO A 324 -10.36 -17.10 12.25
C PRO A 324 -11.19 -16.16 11.37
N MET A 325 -12.33 -16.65 10.87
CA MET A 325 -13.21 -15.88 9.98
C MET A 325 -14.63 -15.83 10.53
N SER A 326 -14.92 -14.79 11.31
CA SER A 326 -16.24 -14.54 11.88
C SER A 326 -17.20 -13.90 10.86
N GLY A 327 -18.49 -13.88 11.18
CA GLY A 327 -19.49 -13.13 10.41
C GLY A 327 -19.22 -11.62 10.39
N PHE A 328 -18.71 -11.05 11.49
CA PHE A 328 -18.36 -9.63 11.56
C PHE A 328 -17.15 -9.29 10.70
N LYS A 329 -16.13 -10.15 10.67
CA LYS A 329 -14.97 -9.99 9.78
C LYS A 329 -15.39 -10.06 8.31
N ILE A 330 -16.27 -10.98 7.94
CA ILE A 330 -16.83 -11.07 6.57
C ILE A 330 -17.62 -9.79 6.23
N LEU A 331 -18.45 -9.30 7.15
CA LEU A 331 -19.19 -8.06 6.94
C LEU A 331 -18.23 -6.88 6.75
N SER A 332 -17.19 -6.77 7.57
CA SER A 332 -16.19 -5.72 7.45
C SER A 332 -15.42 -5.80 6.13
N LEU A 333 -15.10 -7.01 5.66
CA LEU A 333 -14.48 -7.22 4.35
C LEU A 333 -15.31 -6.63 3.21
N ILE A 334 -16.62 -6.92 3.20
CA ILE A 334 -17.56 -6.45 2.18
C ILE A 334 -17.69 -4.92 2.25
N VAL A 335 -17.88 -4.38 3.45
CA VAL A 335 -18.02 -2.94 3.70
C VAL A 335 -16.75 -2.19 3.29
N THR A 336 -15.58 -2.70 3.69
CA THR A 336 -14.28 -2.12 3.34
C THR A 336 -14.05 -2.14 1.83
N PHE A 337 -14.32 -3.25 1.16
CA PHE A 337 -14.22 -3.32 -0.30
C PHE A 337 -15.12 -2.29 -0.99
N TRP A 338 -16.38 -2.18 -0.56
CA TRP A 338 -17.31 -1.16 -1.07
C TRP A 338 -16.82 0.28 -0.82
N GLY A 339 -16.28 0.54 0.37
CA GLY A 339 -15.70 1.82 0.73
C GLY A 339 -14.51 2.19 -0.17
N CYS A 340 -13.59 1.25 -0.38
CA CYS A 340 -12.47 1.44 -1.31
C CYS A 340 -12.94 1.74 -2.74
N VAL A 341 -13.93 1.00 -3.25
CA VAL A 341 -14.53 1.23 -4.58
C VAL A 341 -15.16 2.63 -4.67
N SER A 342 -15.90 3.04 -3.64
CA SER A 342 -16.47 4.40 -3.57
C SER A 342 -15.38 5.47 -3.59
N TYR A 343 -14.29 5.30 -2.83
CA TYR A 343 -13.18 6.25 -2.80
C TYR A 343 -12.57 6.46 -4.20
N ILE A 344 -12.35 5.35 -4.90
CA ILE A 344 -11.77 5.35 -6.25
C ILE A 344 -12.69 6.07 -7.23
N TYR A 345 -14.00 5.81 -7.18
CA TYR A 345 -14.98 6.48 -8.02
C TYR A 345 -14.93 8.00 -7.81
N GLY A 346 -14.95 8.46 -6.56
CA GLY A 346 -14.85 9.89 -6.22
C GLY A 346 -13.54 10.54 -6.69
N SER A 347 -12.41 9.82 -6.58
CA SER A 347 -11.10 10.31 -7.05
C SER A 347 -11.03 10.48 -8.57
N SER A 348 -11.70 9.61 -9.33
CA SER A 348 -11.72 9.66 -10.80
C SER A 348 -12.47 10.87 -11.34
N ASP A 349 -13.57 11.25 -10.70
CA ASP A 349 -14.37 12.40 -11.13
C ASP A 349 -13.70 13.74 -10.76
N SER A 350 -12.94 13.80 -9.67
CA SER A 350 -12.17 15.00 -9.31
C SER A 350 -11.11 15.37 -10.36
N ILE A 351 -10.51 14.37 -11.03
CA ILE A 351 -9.47 14.55 -12.07
C ILE A 351 -10.08 15.04 -13.40
N LYS A 352 -11.37 14.78 -13.64
CA LYS A 352 -12.05 15.27 -14.86
C LYS A 352 -12.48 16.73 -14.79
N LEU A 353 -12.44 17.34 -13.60
CA LEU A 353 -12.92 18.69 -13.31
C LEU A 353 -11.77 19.72 -13.11
N SER A 354 -10.51 19.28 -13.20
CA SER A 354 -9.31 20.13 -13.24
C SER A 354 -8.71 20.17 -14.63
#